data_AF-A0A0B7NCF4-F1
#
_entry.id   AF-A0A0B7NCF4-F1
#
_cell.length_a   1.000
_cell.length_b   1.000
_cell.length_c   1.000
_cell.angle_alpha   90.00
_cell.angle_beta   90.00
_cell.angle_gamma   90.00
#
_symmetry.space_group_name_H-M   'P 1'
#
loop_
_entity.id
_entity.type
_entity.pdbx_description
1 polymer ?
#
loop_
_entity_poly.entity_id
_entity_poly.type
_entity_poly.pdbx_seq_one_letter_code
_entity_poly.pdbx_strand_id
1 'polypeptide(L)'
;MTEKENVINIDWHARSIDQVVDHFETSLENGLSTNEVTSRHITYGFNELSAGGRPTWLKVMIGQLLDIMNWIFIALAIACYCLADYITGSLLMFIAVLNLYLGFSQEYAAEQTLAALRNLSSPMADVIRDGNEQSIPSREIVPGDILLVKEGDSVGADARLVYVSNLESDEALLTGESLPVSKQLIVLENPGK
;
A
#
# COMPACT_ATOMS: atom_id res chain seq x y z
N MET A 1 -17.29 0.20 -8.99
CA MET A 1 -16.97 1.62 -9.12
C MET A 1 -17.81 2.39 -8.15
N THR A 2 -17.21 2.76 -7.03
CA THR A 2 -17.93 3.30 -5.86
C THR A 2 -18.07 4.81 -6.05
N GLU A 3 -19.15 5.41 -5.54
CA GLU A 3 -19.43 6.86 -5.61
C GLU A 3 -18.24 7.74 -5.16
N LYS A 4 -17.36 7.18 -4.30
CA LYS A 4 -16.08 7.76 -3.83
C LYS A 4 -15.01 7.91 -4.92
N GLU A 5 -14.94 7.00 -5.90
CA GLU A 5 -13.97 7.08 -7.00
C GLU A 5 -14.32 8.22 -7.99
N ASN A 6 -15.61 8.54 -8.16
CA ASN A 6 -16.06 9.58 -9.09
C ASN A 6 -15.70 11.00 -8.65
N VAL A 7 -15.46 11.25 -7.35
CA VAL A 7 -15.09 12.59 -6.85
C VAL A 7 -13.59 12.88 -7.04
N ILE A 8 -12.75 11.83 -7.01
CA ILE A 8 -11.30 11.92 -7.27
C ILE A 8 -11.03 11.98 -8.78
N ASN A 9 -11.93 11.44 -9.61
CA ASN A 9 -11.74 11.25 -11.04
C ASN A 9 -12.03 12.51 -11.89
N ILE A 10 -11.45 13.63 -11.48
CA ILE A 10 -11.16 14.74 -12.38
C ILE A 10 -9.84 14.43 -13.09
N ASP A 11 -9.75 14.71 -14.39
CA ASP A 11 -8.49 14.68 -15.14
C ASP A 11 -7.56 15.81 -14.64
N TRP A 12 -7.08 15.72 -13.40
CA TRP A 12 -6.37 16.79 -12.68
C TRP A 12 -5.10 17.22 -13.40
N HIS A 13 -4.46 16.32 -14.14
CA HIS A 13 -3.29 16.60 -14.98
C HIS A 13 -3.63 17.48 -16.20
N ALA A 14 -4.87 17.40 -16.69
CA ALA A 14 -5.39 18.12 -17.84
C ALA A 14 -6.19 19.37 -17.47
N ARG A 15 -6.09 19.82 -16.22
CA ARG A 15 -6.79 21.00 -15.69
C ARG A 15 -5.79 22.08 -15.24
N SER A 16 -6.24 23.33 -15.30
CA SER A 16 -5.46 24.43 -14.73
C SER A 16 -5.39 24.30 -13.22
N ILE A 17 -4.37 24.93 -12.61
CA ILE A 17 -4.18 24.91 -11.16
C ILE A 17 -5.44 25.44 -10.46
N ASP A 18 -6.01 26.56 -10.93
CA ASP A 18 -7.22 27.15 -10.35
C ASP A 18 -8.41 26.18 -10.34
N GLN A 19 -8.62 25.43 -11.44
CA GLN A 19 -9.71 24.46 -11.53
C GLN A 19 -9.54 23.29 -10.56
N VAL A 20 -8.30 22.86 -10.32
CA VAL A 20 -8.00 21.78 -9.37
C VAL A 20 -8.18 22.28 -7.93
N VAL A 21 -7.71 23.50 -7.64
CA VAL A 21 -7.84 24.14 -6.33
C VAL A 21 -9.31 24.35 -5.98
N ASP A 22 -10.12 24.85 -6.92
CA ASP A 22 -11.56 25.03 -6.75
C ASP A 22 -12.29 23.70 -6.56
N HIS A 23 -11.93 22.66 -7.34
CA HIS A 23 -12.57 21.33 -7.24
C HIS A 23 -12.31 20.66 -5.89
N PHE A 24 -11.10 20.78 -5.36
CA PHE A 24 -10.75 20.20 -4.05
C PHE A 24 -11.02 21.16 -2.88
N GLU A 25 -11.62 22.32 -3.13
CA GLU A 25 -11.91 23.36 -2.14
C GLU A 25 -10.72 23.58 -1.18
N THR A 26 -9.52 23.76 -1.74
CA THR A 26 -8.28 23.88 -0.97
C THR A 26 -7.68 25.28 -1.10
N SER A 27 -6.83 25.68 -0.15
CA SER A 27 -6.10 26.94 -0.20
C SER A 27 -4.62 26.68 -0.48
N LEU A 28 -4.05 27.32 -1.51
CA LEU A 28 -2.63 27.20 -1.82
C LEU A 28 -1.72 27.79 -0.73
N GLU A 29 -2.20 28.81 0.01
CA GLU A 29 -1.42 29.48 1.05
C GLU A 29 -1.59 28.81 2.42
N ASN A 30 -2.84 28.51 2.80
CA ASN A 30 -3.15 28.01 4.14
C ASN A 30 -3.28 26.48 4.21
N GLY A 31 -3.34 25.80 3.07
CA GLY A 31 -3.66 24.38 3.01
C GLY A 31 -5.06 24.07 3.51
N LEU A 32 -5.26 22.84 3.98
CA LEU A 32 -6.52 22.38 4.57
C LEU A 32 -6.57 22.65 6.07
N SER A 33 -7.77 22.81 6.61
CA SER A 33 -7.97 22.85 8.07
C SER A 33 -8.04 21.45 8.67
N THR A 34 -7.70 21.32 9.96
CA THR A 34 -7.81 20.04 10.70
C THR A 34 -9.23 19.43 10.62
N ASN A 35 -10.27 20.26 10.58
CA ASN A 35 -11.67 19.81 10.48
C ASN A 35 -11.99 19.22 9.09
N GLU A 36 -11.47 19.81 8.02
CA GLU A 36 -11.64 19.30 6.65
C GLU A 36 -10.90 18.00 6.47
N VAL A 37 -9.66 17.90 6.99
CA VAL A 37 -8.87 16.66 6.97
C VAL A 37 -9.63 15.52 7.66
N THR A 38 -10.17 15.78 8.85
CA THR A 38 -10.96 14.77 9.59
C THR A 38 -12.19 14.32 8.79
N SER A 39 -12.90 15.25 8.17
CA SER A 39 -14.07 14.97 7.33
C SER A 39 -13.70 14.17 6.07
N ARG A 40 -12.55 14.48 5.47
CA ARG A 40 -12.02 13.77 4.31
C ARG A 40 -11.53 12.37 4.66
N HIS A 41 -10.94 12.15 5.83
CA HIS A 41 -10.60 10.79 6.28
C HIS A 41 -11.84 9.90 6.44
N ILE A 42 -12.96 10.45 6.95
CA ILE A 42 -14.22 9.70 7.04
C ILE A 42 -14.74 9.34 5.64
N THR A 43 -14.56 10.25 4.68
CA THR A 43 -15.07 10.09 3.31
C THR A 43 -14.19 9.17 2.46
N TYR A 44 -12.88 9.43 2.39
CA TYR A 44 -11.92 8.78 1.49
C TYR A 44 -11.12 7.67 2.15
N GLY A 45 -10.99 7.68 3.49
CA GLY A 45 -10.13 6.76 4.23
C GLY A 45 -8.68 7.26 4.35
N PHE A 46 -7.78 6.33 4.65
CA PHE A 46 -6.34 6.59 4.70
C PHE A 46 -5.69 6.37 3.33
N ASN A 47 -4.62 7.11 3.03
CA ASN A 47 -3.78 6.92 1.85
C ASN A 47 -2.90 5.67 2.03
N GLU A 48 -3.53 4.51 2.01
CA GLU A 48 -2.86 3.23 2.01
C GLU A 48 -3.42 2.39 0.87
N LEU A 49 -2.51 1.83 0.07
CA LEU A 49 -2.88 0.70 -0.75
C LEU A 49 -3.42 -0.38 0.19
N SER A 50 -4.56 -0.96 -0.17
CA SER A 50 -5.12 -2.11 0.53
C SER A 50 -4.13 -3.26 0.44
N ALA A 51 -3.14 -3.26 1.32
CA ALA A 51 -2.37 -4.44 1.57
C ALA A 51 -3.38 -5.46 2.04
N GLY A 52 -3.41 -6.61 1.36
CA GLY A 52 -4.14 -7.77 1.85
C GLY A 52 -3.89 -7.83 3.35
N GLY A 53 -4.98 -7.72 4.12
CA GLY A 53 -4.95 -7.24 5.50
C GLY A 53 -3.94 -7.98 6.38
N ARG A 54 -3.72 -7.47 7.60
CA ARG A 54 -2.84 -8.06 8.62
C ARG A 54 -2.80 -9.59 8.50
N PRO A 55 -1.62 -10.21 8.63
CA PRO A 55 -1.47 -11.65 8.53
C PRO A 55 -2.49 -12.32 9.43
N THR A 56 -3.55 -12.84 8.82
CA THR A 56 -4.64 -13.41 9.57
C THR A 56 -4.17 -14.82 9.83
N TRP A 57 -3.90 -15.17 11.08
CA TRP A 57 -3.45 -16.50 11.47
C TRP A 57 -4.24 -17.64 10.77
N LEU A 58 -5.54 -17.42 10.53
CA LEU A 58 -6.41 -18.30 9.73
C LEU A 58 -5.96 -18.48 8.27
N LYS A 59 -5.56 -17.40 7.59
CA LYS A 59 -5.09 -17.43 6.20
C LYS A 59 -3.79 -18.22 6.07
N VAL A 60 -2.83 -18.00 6.97
CA VAL A 60 -1.55 -18.73 7.00
C VAL A 60 -1.79 -20.22 7.29
N MET A 61 -2.65 -20.52 8.26
CA MET A 61 -3.00 -21.89 8.61
C MET A 61 -3.69 -22.64 7.45
N ILE A 62 -4.62 -22.00 6.74
CA ILE A 62 -5.28 -22.59 5.55
C ILE A 62 -4.26 -22.79 4.42
N GLY A 63 -3.34 -21.86 4.22
CA GLY A 63 -2.25 -22.00 3.24
C GLY A 63 -1.40 -23.23 3.49
N GLN A 64 -0.95 -23.43 4.74
CA GLN A 64 -0.12 -24.58 5.10
C GLN A 64 -0.89 -25.91 5.05
N LEU A 65 -2.21 -25.90 5.30
CA LEU A 65 -3.06 -27.08 5.15
C LEU A 65 -3.23 -27.49 3.67
N LEU A 66 -3.19 -26.53 2.74
CA LEU A 66 -3.30 -26.76 1.30
C LEU A 66 -1.94 -27.06 0.64
N ASP A 67 -0.84 -27.03 1.40
CA ASP A 67 0.49 -27.40 0.90
C ASP A 67 0.52 -28.87 0.45
N ILE A 68 0.87 -29.07 -0.81
CA ILE A 68 0.93 -30.39 -1.46
C ILE A 68 1.86 -31.37 -0.73
N MET A 69 2.93 -30.89 -0.11
CA MET A 69 3.87 -31.73 0.65
C MET A 69 3.20 -32.34 1.88
N ASN A 70 2.31 -31.60 2.56
CA ASN A 70 1.56 -32.12 3.69
C ASN A 70 0.56 -33.20 3.25
N TRP A 71 -0.11 -32.99 2.12
CA TRP A 71 -1.02 -33.99 1.54
C TRP A 71 -0.32 -35.29 1.14
N ILE A 72 0.92 -35.22 0.66
CA ILE A 72 1.73 -36.41 0.35
C ILE A 72 1.97 -37.24 1.62
N PHE A 73 2.39 -36.61 2.72
CA PHE A 73 2.62 -37.33 3.98
C PHE A 73 1.35 -37.93 4.57
N ILE A 74 0.23 -37.19 4.52
CA ILE A 74 -1.08 -37.69 4.98
C ILE A 74 -1.52 -38.89 4.13
N ALA A 75 -1.38 -38.81 2.80
CA ALA A 75 -1.73 -39.91 1.90
C ALA A 75 -0.88 -41.17 2.16
N LEU A 76 0.43 -41.01 2.37
CA LEU A 76 1.33 -42.11 2.71
C LEU A 76 0.99 -42.72 4.07
N ALA A 77 0.69 -41.89 5.08
CA ALA A 77 0.28 -42.36 6.40
C ALA A 77 -1.01 -43.20 6.30
N ILE A 78 -2.02 -42.73 5.55
CA ILE A 78 -3.27 -43.46 5.31
C ILE A 78 -2.98 -44.80 4.61
N ALA A 79 -2.13 -44.81 3.59
CA ALA A 79 -1.75 -46.03 2.88
C ALA A 79 -1.11 -47.06 3.83
N CYS A 80 -0.21 -46.63 4.74
CA CYS A 80 0.38 -47.51 5.76
C CYS A 80 -0.68 -48.07 6.72
N TYR A 81 -1.65 -47.26 7.16
CA TYR A 81 -2.75 -47.74 7.99
C TYR A 81 -3.62 -48.79 7.27
N CYS A 82 -3.89 -48.62 5.97
CA CYS A 82 -4.58 -49.62 5.15
C CYS A 82 -3.80 -50.94 5.04
N LEU A 83 -2.46 -50.87 5.05
CA LEU A 83 -1.55 -52.03 5.04
C LEU A 83 -1.34 -52.64 6.43
N ALA A 84 -2.05 -52.17 7.46
CA ALA A 84 -1.89 -52.55 8.87
C ALA A 84 -0.48 -52.30 9.45
N ASP A 85 0.32 -51.43 8.82
CA ASP A 85 1.57 -50.93 9.37
C ASP A 85 1.33 -49.67 10.21
N TYR A 86 0.85 -49.90 11.43
CA TYR A 86 0.53 -48.82 12.36
C TYR A 86 1.76 -48.05 12.84
N ILE A 87 2.94 -48.69 12.88
CA ILE A 87 4.17 -48.06 13.36
C ILE A 87 4.61 -47.00 12.34
N THR A 88 4.77 -47.38 11.07
CA THR A 88 5.19 -46.45 10.02
C THR A 88 4.12 -45.39 9.75
N GLY A 89 2.83 -45.76 9.75
CA GLY A 89 1.73 -44.81 9.57
C GLY A 89 1.69 -43.73 10.66
N SER A 90 1.88 -44.11 11.93
CA SER A 90 1.92 -43.15 13.04
C SER A 90 3.13 -42.21 12.99
N LEU A 91 4.30 -42.71 12.55
CA LEU A 91 5.51 -41.90 12.37
C LEU A 91 5.32 -40.84 11.28
N LEU A 92 4.75 -41.23 10.13
CA LEU A 92 4.47 -40.31 9.03
C LEU A 92 3.43 -39.24 9.42
N MET A 93 2.39 -39.63 10.15
CA MET A 93 1.39 -38.69 10.66
C MET A 93 2.01 -37.68 11.63
N PHE A 94 2.90 -38.13 12.52
CA PHE A 94 3.63 -37.25 13.42
C PHE A 94 4.51 -36.25 12.66
N ILE A 95 5.24 -36.70 11.65
CA ILE A 95 6.08 -35.84 10.81
C ILE A 95 5.23 -34.80 10.06
N ALA A 96 4.06 -35.19 9.52
CA ALA A 96 3.15 -34.27 8.84
C ALA A 96 2.67 -33.15 9.78
N VAL A 97 2.23 -33.51 10.99
CA VAL A 97 1.79 -32.53 12.01
C VAL A 97 2.93 -31.61 12.43
N LEU A 98 4.13 -32.15 12.62
CA LEU A 98 5.32 -31.38 12.96
C LEU A 98 5.68 -30.38 11.84
N ASN A 99 5.65 -30.82 10.58
CA ASN A 99 5.90 -29.94 9.43
C ASN A 99 4.84 -28.85 9.28
N LEU A 100 3.55 -29.16 9.50
CA LEU A 100 2.47 -28.17 9.52
C LEU A 100 2.71 -27.10 10.60
N TYR A 101 3.10 -27.52 11.81
CA TYR A 101 3.41 -26.61 12.91
C TYR A 101 4.63 -25.73 12.63
N LEU A 102 5.73 -26.33 12.17
CA LEU A 102 6.96 -25.61 11.84
C LEU A 102 6.73 -24.64 10.68
N GLY A 103 6.04 -25.07 9.62
CA GLY A 103 5.71 -24.22 8.47
C GLY A 103 4.84 -23.04 8.85
N PHE A 104 3.78 -23.27 9.65
CA PHE A 104 2.95 -22.18 10.16
C PHE A 104 3.76 -21.15 10.98
N SER A 105 4.63 -21.62 11.87
CA SER A 105 5.45 -20.74 12.71
C SER A 105 6.46 -19.92 11.88
N GLN A 106 7.09 -20.55 10.88
CA GLN A 106 8.02 -19.89 9.97
C GLN A 106 7.33 -18.82 9.12
N GLU A 107 6.21 -19.16 8.52
CA GLU A 107 5.44 -18.24 7.66
C GLU A 107 4.88 -17.07 8.47
N TYR A 108 4.32 -17.34 9.65
CA TYR A 108 3.82 -16.28 10.54
C TYR A 108 4.92 -15.33 11.00
N ALA A 109 6.11 -15.85 11.33
CA ALA A 109 7.26 -15.02 11.70
C ALA A 109 7.76 -14.19 10.50
N ALA A 110 7.76 -14.74 9.29
CA ALA A 110 8.12 -14.02 8.08
C ALA A 110 7.13 -12.89 7.77
N GLU A 111 5.82 -13.14 7.84
CA GLU A 111 4.82 -12.09 7.63
C GLU A 111 4.89 -10.99 8.71
N GLN A 112 5.19 -11.34 9.96
CA GLN A 112 5.35 -10.37 11.04
C GLN A 112 6.57 -9.45 10.83
N THR A 113 7.70 -10.01 10.41
CA THR A 113 8.91 -9.21 10.12
C THR A 113 8.69 -8.28 8.93
N LEU A 114 8.02 -8.74 7.87
CA LEU A 114 7.61 -7.90 6.74
C LEU A 114 6.66 -6.77 7.17
N ALA A 115 5.67 -7.08 8.00
CA ALA A 115 4.74 -6.07 8.50
C ALA A 115 5.44 -5.00 9.36
N ALA A 116 6.41 -5.41 10.18
CA ALA A 116 7.21 -4.50 11.00
C ALA A 116 8.11 -3.60 10.15
N LEU A 117 8.80 -4.16 9.15
CA LEU A 117 9.61 -3.39 8.19
C LEU A 117 8.75 -2.33 7.47
N ARG A 118 7.55 -2.73 7.03
CA ARG A 118 6.62 -1.80 6.36
C ARG A 118 6.19 -0.64 7.25
N ASN A 119 5.99 -0.88 8.55
CA ASN A 119 5.61 0.17 9.50
C ASN A 119 6.78 1.09 9.86
N LEU A 120 8.02 0.57 9.89
CA LEU A 120 9.21 1.37 10.18
C LEU A 120 9.62 2.28 9.02
N SER A 121 9.25 1.91 7.79
CA SER A 121 9.53 2.68 6.58
C SER A 121 8.32 3.48 6.08
N SER A 122 7.31 3.74 6.92
CA SER A 122 6.17 4.55 6.47
C SER A 122 6.69 5.93 6.05
N PRO A 123 6.64 6.27 4.76
CA PRO A 123 7.21 7.52 4.29
C PRO A 123 6.50 8.68 5.00
N MET A 124 7.26 9.66 5.46
CA MET A 124 6.71 10.92 5.95
C MET A 124 6.52 11.86 4.76
N ALA A 125 5.55 12.75 4.84
CA ALA A 125 5.33 13.80 3.87
C ALA A 125 5.18 15.13 4.60
N ASP A 126 5.82 16.17 4.06
CA ASP A 126 5.63 17.53 4.52
C ASP A 126 4.39 18.12 3.82
N VAL A 127 3.46 18.69 4.60
CA VAL A 127 2.23 19.29 4.10
C VAL A 127 1.98 20.66 4.72
N ILE A 128 1.19 21.50 4.05
CA ILE A 128 0.63 22.73 4.65
C ILE A 128 -0.79 22.42 5.12
N ARG A 129 -1.05 22.58 6.42
CA ARG A 129 -2.42 22.58 6.98
C ARG A 129 -2.52 23.62 8.09
N ASP A 130 -3.69 24.23 8.23
CA ASP A 130 -3.97 25.34 9.15
C ASP A 130 -2.91 26.48 9.05
N GLY A 131 -2.40 26.73 7.83
CA GLY A 131 -1.39 27.76 7.54
C GLY A 131 0.03 27.43 7.97
N ASN A 132 0.32 26.21 8.44
CA ASN A 132 1.63 25.81 8.93
C ASN A 132 2.16 24.59 8.20
N GLU A 133 3.47 24.57 7.95
CA GLU A 133 4.18 23.37 7.50
C GLU A 133 4.21 22.33 8.63
N GLN A 134 3.82 21.10 8.30
CA GLN A 134 3.80 19.98 9.24
C GLN A 134 4.23 18.68 8.54
N SER A 135 5.04 17.88 9.24
CA SER A 135 5.46 16.57 8.75
C SER A 135 4.52 15.51 9.29
N ILE A 136 3.82 14.82 8.40
CA ILE A 136 2.81 13.81 8.75
C ILE A 136 3.17 12.46 8.10
N PRO A 137 2.68 11.32 8.64
CA PRO A 137 2.78 10.05 7.93
C PRO A 137 2.08 10.14 6.57
N SER A 138 2.68 9.65 5.49
CA SER A 138 2.09 9.69 4.13
C SER A 138 0.72 9.01 4.05
N ARG A 139 0.45 8.07 4.96
CA ARG A 139 -0.85 7.41 5.12
C ARG A 139 -1.97 8.37 5.50
N GLU A 140 -1.65 9.49 6.13
CA GLU A 140 -2.60 10.51 6.57
C GLU A 140 -2.85 11.60 5.51
N ILE A 141 -2.22 11.50 4.34
CA ILE A 141 -2.51 12.40 3.21
C ILE A 141 -3.96 12.19 2.75
N VAL A 142 -4.65 13.27 2.44
CA VAL A 142 -6.01 13.28 1.88
C VAL A 142 -6.07 14.07 0.58
N PRO A 143 -7.04 13.80 -0.32
CA PRO A 143 -7.21 14.60 -1.53
C PRO A 143 -7.37 16.09 -1.19
N GLY A 144 -6.61 16.93 -1.89
CA GLY A 144 -6.58 18.39 -1.69
C GLY A 144 -5.55 18.90 -0.68
N ASP A 145 -4.75 18.03 -0.05
CA ASP A 145 -3.57 18.46 0.70
C ASP A 145 -2.56 19.17 -0.21
N ILE A 146 -1.86 20.16 0.34
CA ILE A 146 -0.73 20.81 -0.30
C ILE A 146 0.56 20.14 0.19
N LEU A 147 1.21 19.39 -0.69
CA LEU A 147 2.46 18.68 -0.40
C LEU A 147 3.66 19.58 -0.69
N LEU A 148 4.63 19.61 0.22
CA LEU A 148 5.96 20.15 -0.02
C LEU A 148 6.89 18.99 -0.34
N VAL A 149 7.56 19.06 -1.50
CA VAL A 149 8.51 18.03 -1.94
C VAL A 149 9.86 18.70 -2.17
N LYS A 150 10.88 18.21 -1.48
CA LYS A 150 12.27 18.65 -1.59
C LYS A 150 13.13 17.55 -2.21
N GLU A 151 14.36 17.89 -2.54
CA GLU A 151 15.33 16.91 -3.04
C GLU A 151 15.54 15.78 -2.01
N GLY A 152 15.43 14.54 -2.48
CA GLY A 152 15.56 13.34 -1.65
C GLY A 152 14.26 12.85 -1.00
N ASP A 153 13.17 13.62 -1.10
CA ASP A 153 11.87 13.21 -0.58
C ASP A 153 11.21 12.17 -1.50
N SER A 154 10.47 11.25 -0.89
CA SER A 154 9.57 10.35 -1.61
C SER A 154 8.21 11.02 -1.78
N VAL A 155 7.65 10.97 -2.99
CA VAL A 155 6.33 11.53 -3.27
C VAL A 155 5.25 10.60 -2.70
N GLY A 156 4.60 11.02 -1.61
CA GLY A 156 3.68 10.18 -0.82
C GLY A 156 2.30 9.91 -1.45
N ALA A 157 1.91 10.66 -2.49
CA ALA A 157 0.66 10.50 -3.23
C ALA A 157 0.74 11.14 -4.62
N ASP A 158 -0.14 10.72 -5.54
CA ASP A 158 -0.29 11.38 -6.84
C ASP A 158 -0.71 12.84 -6.64
N ALA A 159 -0.01 13.77 -7.31
CA ALA A 159 -0.17 15.20 -7.09
C ALA A 159 -0.13 16.02 -8.38
N ARG A 160 -0.88 17.13 -8.38
CA ARG A 160 -0.76 18.18 -9.39
C ARG A 160 0.26 19.21 -8.92
N LEU A 161 1.27 19.47 -9.74
CA LEU A 161 2.26 20.51 -9.46
C LEU A 161 1.61 21.89 -9.56
N VAL A 162 1.75 22.68 -8.49
CA VAL A 162 1.25 24.06 -8.39
C VAL A 162 2.38 25.09 -8.37
N TYR A 163 3.57 24.67 -7.93
CA TYR A 163 4.80 25.45 -7.93
C TYR A 163 5.98 24.50 -8.19
N VAL A 164 6.99 24.96 -8.92
CA VAL A 164 8.16 24.15 -9.24
C VAL A 164 9.41 25.02 -9.33
N SER A 165 10.53 24.51 -8.81
CA SER A 165 11.84 25.14 -8.92
C SER A 165 12.90 24.08 -9.20
N ASN A 166 13.25 23.89 -10.48
CA ASN A 166 14.20 22.87 -10.95
C ASN A 166 13.93 21.46 -10.38
N LEU A 167 12.66 21.04 -10.36
CA LEU A 167 12.28 19.72 -9.89
C LEU A 167 12.55 18.69 -10.98
N GLU A 168 13.29 17.65 -10.62
CA GLU A 168 13.47 16.43 -11.40
C GLU A 168 12.99 15.25 -10.56
N SER A 169 12.30 14.30 -11.19
CA SER A 169 11.84 13.08 -10.53
C SER A 169 12.49 11.86 -11.12
N ASP A 170 12.92 10.93 -10.28
CA ASP A 170 13.27 9.57 -10.68
C ASP A 170 11.99 8.75 -10.80
N GLU A 171 11.64 8.38 -12.03
CA GLU A 171 10.45 7.57 -12.33
C GLU A 171 10.83 6.15 -12.78
N ALA A 172 12.09 5.72 -12.59
CA ALA A 172 12.58 4.43 -13.06
C ALA A 172 11.76 3.24 -12.55
N LEU A 173 11.21 3.34 -11.33
CA LEU A 173 10.35 2.31 -10.74
C LEU A 173 8.96 2.22 -11.40
N LEU A 174 8.49 3.30 -12.03
CA LEU A 174 7.14 3.38 -12.62
C LEU A 174 7.17 3.26 -14.15
N THR A 175 8.13 3.90 -14.81
CA THR A 175 8.23 3.99 -16.27
C THR A 175 9.35 3.13 -16.86
N GLY A 176 10.34 2.74 -16.04
CA GLY A 176 11.55 2.06 -16.49
C GLY A 176 12.59 3.00 -17.11
N GLU A 177 12.32 4.30 -17.17
CA GLU A 177 13.26 5.29 -17.66
C GLU A 177 14.30 5.62 -16.57
N SER A 178 15.58 5.36 -16.83
CA SER A 178 16.64 5.47 -15.82
C SER A 178 17.19 6.89 -15.64
N LEU A 179 16.74 7.86 -16.44
CA LEU A 179 17.18 9.24 -16.34
C LEU A 179 16.12 10.08 -15.63
N PRO A 180 16.51 10.96 -14.70
CA PRO A 180 15.59 11.90 -14.07
C PRO A 180 14.83 12.73 -15.11
N VAL A 181 13.53 12.90 -14.90
CA VAL A 181 12.66 13.67 -15.78
C VAL A 181 12.34 15.01 -15.14
N SER A 182 12.65 16.10 -15.84
CA SER A 182 12.32 17.45 -15.38
C SER A 182 10.82 17.71 -15.42
N LYS A 183 10.28 18.26 -14.34
CA LYS A 183 8.84 18.52 -14.19
C LYS A 183 8.50 19.98 -14.45
N GLN A 184 7.35 20.19 -15.10
CA GLN A 184 6.86 21.51 -15.51
C GLN A 184 5.38 21.68 -15.15
N LEU A 185 4.92 22.92 -14.98
CA LEU A 185 3.54 23.26 -14.62
C LEU A 185 2.54 23.17 -15.79
N ILE A 186 2.94 22.57 -16.91
CA ILE A 186 2.14 22.49 -18.13
C ILE A 186 0.87 21.67 -17.84
N VAL A 187 -0.25 22.10 -18.42
CA VAL A 187 -1.48 21.30 -18.46
C VAL A 187 -1.29 20.23 -19.54
N LEU A 188 -1.36 18.96 -19.15
CA LEU A 188 -1.13 17.85 -20.07
C LEU A 188 -2.42 17.53 -20.85
N GLU A 189 -2.28 17.13 -22.11
CA GLU A 189 -3.42 16.61 -22.87
C GLU A 189 -3.81 15.22 -22.36
N ASN A 190 -5.10 14.94 -22.30
CA ASN A 190 -5.58 13.64 -21.87
C ASN A 190 -5.50 12.66 -23.06
N PRO A 191 -4.66 11.60 -23.03
CA PRO A 191 -4.40 10.74 -24.19
C PRO A 191 -5.57 9.82 -24.60
N GLY A 192 -6.81 10.16 -24.26
CA GLY A 192 -8.00 9.33 -24.48
C GLY A 192 -9.30 10.09 -24.78
N LYS A 193 -9.25 11.37 -25.18
CA LYS A 193 -10.39 12.14 -25.70
C LYS A 193 -10.06 12.83 -27.01
#